data_AF-A0A2M7RA90-F1
#
_entry.id   AF-A0A2M7RA90-F1
#
_cell.length_a   1.000
_cell.length_b   1.000
_cell.length_c   1.000
_cell.angle_alpha   90.00
_cell.angle_beta   90.00
_cell.angle_gamma   90.00
#
_symmetry.space_group_name_H-M   'P 1'
#
loop_
_entity.id
_entity.type
_entity.pdbx_description
1 polymer ?
#
loop_
_entity_poly.entity_id
_entity_poly.type
_entity_poly.pdbx_seq_one_letter_code
_entity_poly.pdbx_strand_id
1 'polypeptide(L)'
;NEFFANEIIEQATRALDNSDIIVMLVDAKSPLLPQEKELAKKIKSKYSNKKIFLLANKADSNNDIMNLDQSYYQLGLGEPILISATNGKGVGDFLDILYKEFNKLSKRPKKIKEEIITTKVCLIGKPNVGKSSIFNKLIGEDKVIVSDIAHTTREPFDTDIEYDYEGKKHKITFIDTAGIRRKAKVDGYLERTGIQRSIETIVHSDIILLILDGSETISSQDMQLGGLIEKKSKSVIIIVNKWDLTEDNGDAYRNEVKQMVYSHFPHLDFSPILFISGKTGYRTQQIFPTILKTIEARKTQITENALSKFIARITKTHKPSRGKGTKQPKILGFKQIGVEPPIFKLFIKYHTSLHRSYVNFIENKLREKFNFLGTPIVIKLSKLKK
;
A
#
# COMPACT_ATOMS: atom_id res chain seq x y z
N ASN A 1 -22.74 7.57 -14.68
CA ASN A 1 -21.76 8.65 -14.38
C ASN A 1 -22.24 9.67 -13.36
N GLU A 2 -23.53 9.76 -13.01
CA GLU A 2 -24.02 10.61 -11.90
C GLU A 2 -23.60 10.13 -10.51
N PHE A 3 -23.52 8.82 -10.29
CA PHE A 3 -23.13 8.26 -8.98
C PHE A 3 -21.71 8.67 -8.57
N PHE A 4 -20.74 8.57 -9.49
CA PHE A 4 -19.37 9.03 -9.28
C PHE A 4 -19.29 10.55 -9.07
N ALA A 5 -20.12 11.34 -9.77
CA ALA A 5 -20.16 12.78 -9.60
C ALA A 5 -20.67 13.16 -8.19
N ASN A 6 -21.69 12.46 -7.69
CA ASN A 6 -22.23 12.70 -6.35
C ASN A 6 -21.25 12.32 -5.24
N GLU A 7 -20.54 11.20 -5.35
CA GLU A 7 -19.50 10.83 -4.37
C GLU A 7 -18.35 11.85 -4.33
N ILE A 8 -17.90 12.34 -5.48
CA ILE A 8 -16.83 13.36 -5.56
C ILE A 8 -17.28 14.67 -4.89
N ILE A 9 -18.52 15.10 -5.14
CA ILE A 9 -19.09 16.32 -4.54
C ILE A 9 -19.23 16.15 -3.02
N GLU A 10 -19.68 14.98 -2.55
CA GLU A 10 -19.84 14.71 -1.13
C GLU A 10 -18.48 14.70 -0.41
N GLN A 11 -17.46 14.05 -0.99
CA GLN A 11 -16.10 14.07 -0.46
C GLN A 11 -15.52 15.49 -0.41
N ALA A 12 -15.66 16.26 -1.49
CA ALA A 12 -15.20 17.65 -1.53
C ALA A 12 -15.92 18.52 -0.50
N THR A 13 -17.22 18.33 -0.30
CA THR A 13 -18.00 19.07 0.70
C THR A 13 -17.55 18.74 2.12
N ARG A 14 -17.32 17.46 2.44
CA ARG A 14 -16.79 17.04 3.74
C ARG A 14 -15.39 17.61 4.00
N ALA A 15 -14.54 17.69 2.98
CA ALA A 15 -13.22 18.30 3.09
C ALA A 15 -13.32 19.80 3.38
N LEU A 16 -14.20 20.53 2.68
CA LEU A 16 -14.46 21.95 2.92
C LEU A 16 -15.07 22.21 4.30
N ASP A 17 -15.96 21.33 4.79
CA ASP A 17 -16.57 21.46 6.11
C ASP A 17 -15.52 21.29 7.22
N ASN A 18 -14.56 20.38 7.05
CA ASN A 18 -13.51 20.08 8.04
C ASN A 18 -12.24 20.93 7.92
N SER A 19 -12.10 21.76 6.89
CA SER A 19 -10.89 22.58 6.69
C SER A 19 -10.83 23.80 7.63
N ASP A 20 -9.63 24.22 8.01
CA ASP A 20 -9.43 25.50 8.71
C ASP A 20 -9.20 26.67 7.73
N ILE A 21 -8.53 26.39 6.61
CA ILE A 21 -8.25 27.32 5.51
C ILE A 21 -8.72 26.67 4.21
N ILE A 22 -9.28 27.48 3.29
CA ILE A 22 -9.72 27.02 1.97
C ILE A 22 -8.82 27.64 0.91
N VAL A 23 -8.39 26.84 -0.06
CA VAL A 23 -7.62 27.30 -1.22
C VAL A 23 -8.42 26.98 -2.48
N MET A 24 -8.90 28.00 -3.16
CA MET A 24 -9.54 27.87 -4.47
C MET A 24 -8.49 28.02 -5.56
N LEU A 25 -8.26 26.96 -6.32
CA LEU A 25 -7.30 26.95 -7.42
C LEU A 25 -8.03 27.20 -8.74
N VAL A 26 -7.51 28.13 -9.54
CA VAL A 26 -7.97 28.45 -10.89
C VAL A 26 -6.79 28.41 -11.87
N ASP A 27 -7.07 28.30 -13.16
CA ASP A 27 -6.05 28.35 -14.21
C ASP A 27 -5.85 29.79 -14.67
N ALA A 28 -4.65 30.36 -14.46
CA ALA A 28 -4.31 31.73 -14.82
C ALA A 28 -4.34 32.02 -16.33
N LYS A 29 -4.23 30.98 -17.17
CA LYS A 29 -4.20 31.13 -18.64
C LYS A 29 -5.58 30.99 -19.29
N SER A 30 -6.60 30.60 -18.53
CA SER A 30 -7.93 30.31 -19.05
C SER A 30 -8.96 31.25 -18.43
N PRO A 31 -9.93 31.77 -19.19
CA PRO A 31 -10.98 32.61 -18.62
C PRO A 31 -11.83 31.83 -17.61
N LEU A 32 -12.36 32.54 -16.62
CA LEU A 32 -13.21 31.94 -15.57
C LEU A 32 -14.47 31.30 -16.16
N LEU A 33 -14.62 30.01 -15.88
CA LEU A 33 -15.80 29.26 -16.28
C LEU A 33 -17.01 29.61 -15.39
N PRO A 34 -18.25 29.53 -15.91
CA PRO A 34 -19.45 29.77 -15.10
C PRO A 34 -19.53 28.91 -13.84
N GLN A 35 -19.13 27.65 -13.93
CA GLN A 35 -19.11 26.70 -12.81
C GLN A 35 -18.13 27.11 -11.71
N GLU A 36 -16.98 27.69 -12.07
CA GLU A 36 -16.01 28.21 -11.10
C GLU A 36 -16.57 29.44 -10.38
N LYS A 37 -17.31 30.31 -11.09
CA LYS A 37 -18.00 31.46 -10.48
C LYS A 37 -19.08 31.01 -9.48
N GLU A 38 -19.85 29.99 -9.82
CA GLU A 38 -20.84 29.41 -8.90
C GLU A 38 -20.18 28.78 -7.67
N LEU A 39 -19.10 28.03 -7.87
CA LEU A 39 -18.33 27.43 -6.78
C LEU A 39 -17.76 28.50 -5.85
N ALA A 40 -17.16 29.56 -6.39
CA ALA A 40 -16.63 30.69 -5.62
C ALA A 40 -17.72 31.34 -4.76
N LYS A 41 -18.91 31.61 -5.34
CA LYS A 41 -20.06 32.15 -4.61
C LYS A 41 -20.50 31.23 -3.49
N LYS A 42 -20.59 29.92 -3.77
CA LYS A 42 -20.99 28.90 -2.79
C LYS A 42 -19.99 28.81 -1.64
N ILE A 43 -18.68 28.78 -1.94
CA ILE A 43 -17.61 28.73 -0.95
C ILE A 43 -17.64 29.99 -0.09
N LYS A 44 -17.71 31.18 -0.70
CA LYS A 44 -17.77 32.45 0.00
C LYS A 44 -18.99 32.58 0.91
N SER A 45 -20.16 32.15 0.44
CA SER A 45 -21.41 32.23 1.20
C SER A 45 -21.44 31.24 2.37
N LYS A 46 -20.99 30.00 2.15
CA LYS A 46 -21.10 28.93 3.15
C LYS A 46 -19.96 28.95 4.18
N TYR A 47 -18.78 29.40 3.78
CA TYR A 47 -17.57 29.38 4.61
C TYR A 47 -17.01 30.79 4.85
N SER A 48 -17.89 31.78 5.00
CA SER A 48 -17.53 33.19 5.25
C SER A 48 -16.70 33.40 6.53
N ASN A 49 -16.78 32.46 7.46
CA ASN A 49 -15.99 32.42 8.70
C ASN A 49 -14.59 31.80 8.53
N LYS A 50 -14.25 31.25 7.36
CA LYS A 50 -12.95 30.63 7.08
C LYS A 50 -12.10 31.54 6.20
N LYS A 51 -10.79 31.44 6.36
CA LYS A 51 -9.86 32.13 5.46
C LYS A 51 -9.86 31.42 4.11
N ILE A 52 -10.17 32.16 3.04
CA ILE A 52 -10.18 31.66 1.67
C ILE A 52 -9.07 32.35 0.89
N PHE A 53 -8.25 31.58 0.17
CA PHE A 53 -7.26 32.06 -0.76
C PHE A 53 -7.65 31.71 -2.19
N LEU A 54 -7.48 32.67 -3.11
CA LEU A 54 -7.58 32.43 -4.54
C LEU A 54 -6.18 32.24 -5.12
N LEU A 55 -5.91 31.09 -5.71
CA LEU A 55 -4.63 30.76 -6.34
C LEU A 55 -4.83 30.59 -7.84
N ALA A 56 -4.12 31.39 -8.63
CA ALA A 56 -4.11 31.29 -10.08
C ALA A 56 -2.83 30.56 -10.52
N ASN A 57 -2.99 29.31 -10.94
CA ASN A 57 -1.91 28.40 -11.32
C ASN A 57 -1.56 28.52 -12.81
N LYS A 58 -0.37 28.03 -13.19
CA LYS A 58 0.20 28.15 -14.55
C LYS A 58 0.62 29.58 -14.92
N ALA A 59 0.91 30.43 -13.94
CA ALA A 59 1.52 31.75 -14.19
C ALA A 59 3.02 31.59 -14.50
N ASP A 60 3.34 31.08 -15.70
CA ASP A 60 4.70 30.67 -16.08
C ASP A 60 5.58 31.85 -16.47
N SER A 61 5.00 32.91 -17.04
CA SER A 61 5.71 34.09 -17.54
C SER A 61 5.23 35.39 -16.87
N ASN A 62 6.03 36.45 -16.94
CA ASN A 62 5.61 37.77 -16.43
C ASN A 62 4.48 38.40 -17.28
N ASN A 63 4.30 37.96 -18.53
CA ASN A 63 3.17 38.39 -19.36
C ASN A 63 1.84 37.78 -18.87
N ASP A 64 1.86 36.58 -18.28
CA ASP A 64 0.68 35.96 -17.69
C ASP A 64 0.17 36.75 -16.46
N ILE A 65 1.09 37.47 -15.78
CA ILE A 65 0.77 38.34 -14.63
C ILE A 65 0.05 39.62 -15.12
N MET A 66 0.50 40.19 -16.23
CA MET A 66 -0.07 41.42 -16.80
C MET A 66 -1.41 41.21 -17.50
N ASN A 67 -1.65 40.00 -18.01
CA ASN A 67 -2.88 39.63 -18.73
C ASN A 67 -3.90 38.89 -17.85
N LEU A 68 -3.74 38.92 -16.53
CA LEU A 68 -4.67 38.25 -15.63
C LEU A 68 -6.08 38.85 -15.78
N ASP A 69 -7.05 37.98 -16.10
CA ASP A 69 -8.43 38.41 -16.33
C ASP A 69 -9.00 39.14 -15.11
N GLN A 70 -9.48 40.37 -15.30
CA GLN A 70 -10.10 41.14 -14.22
C GLN A 70 -11.32 40.43 -13.60
N SER A 71 -11.90 39.45 -14.31
CA SER A 71 -13.01 38.63 -13.82
C SER A 71 -12.66 37.83 -12.54
N TYR A 72 -11.38 37.58 -12.24
CA TYR A 72 -10.99 36.95 -10.96
C TYR A 72 -11.29 37.83 -9.75
N TYR A 73 -11.16 39.15 -9.89
CA TYR A 73 -11.49 40.09 -8.82
C TYR A 73 -13.01 40.11 -8.53
N GLN A 74 -13.82 39.81 -9.54
CA GLN A 74 -15.29 39.72 -9.40
C GLN A 74 -15.74 38.51 -8.56
N LEU A 75 -14.86 37.54 -8.29
CA LEU A 75 -15.16 36.43 -7.37
C LEU A 75 -15.27 36.92 -5.92
N GLY A 76 -14.67 38.08 -5.60
CA GLY A 76 -14.70 38.66 -4.27
C GLY A 76 -14.03 37.78 -3.21
N LEU A 77 -13.01 37.02 -3.62
CA LEU A 77 -12.18 36.16 -2.76
C LEU A 77 -10.82 36.79 -2.41
N GLY A 78 -10.64 38.08 -2.73
CA GLY A 78 -9.38 38.79 -2.57
C GLY A 78 -8.50 38.75 -3.83
N GLU A 79 -7.28 39.24 -3.70
CA GLU A 79 -6.33 39.26 -4.81
C GLU A 79 -5.83 37.83 -5.12
N PRO A 80 -5.81 37.44 -6.41
CA PRO A 80 -5.31 36.13 -6.82
C PRO A 80 -3.80 36.01 -6.61
N ILE A 81 -3.39 34.97 -5.90
CA ILE A 81 -1.98 34.62 -5.70
C ILE A 81 -1.51 33.79 -6.89
N LEU A 82 -0.52 34.30 -7.62
CA LEU A 82 -0.02 33.68 -8.84
C LEU A 82 1.05 32.64 -8.55
N ILE A 83 0.86 31.42 -9.07
CA ILE A 83 1.82 30.34 -8.93
C ILE A 83 2.07 29.62 -10.26
N SER A 84 3.24 29.00 -10.38
CA SER A 84 3.53 27.97 -11.39
C SER A 84 3.96 26.71 -10.67
N ALA A 85 3.04 25.76 -10.48
CA ALA A 85 3.33 24.50 -9.82
C ALA A 85 4.40 23.66 -10.55
N THR A 86 4.49 23.79 -11.87
CA THR A 86 5.48 23.08 -12.70
C THR A 86 6.88 23.62 -12.53
N ASN A 87 7.03 24.95 -12.40
CA ASN A 87 8.32 25.62 -12.30
C ASN A 87 8.69 26.01 -10.85
N GLY A 88 7.78 25.79 -9.90
CA GLY A 88 7.94 26.13 -8.48
C GLY A 88 7.80 27.62 -8.15
N LYS A 89 7.56 28.50 -9.14
CA LYS A 89 7.45 29.96 -8.95
C LYS A 89 6.24 30.31 -8.09
N GLY A 90 6.42 31.18 -7.09
CA GLY A 90 5.35 31.69 -6.20
C GLY A 90 4.83 30.69 -5.17
N VAL A 91 5.23 29.41 -5.23
CA VAL A 91 4.79 28.38 -4.28
C VAL A 91 5.37 28.63 -2.90
N GLY A 92 6.66 29.00 -2.81
CA GLY A 92 7.31 29.32 -1.53
C GLY A 92 6.64 30.51 -0.83
N ASP A 93 6.44 31.60 -1.57
CA ASP A 93 5.78 32.81 -1.04
C ASP A 93 4.36 32.52 -0.54
N PHE A 94 3.61 31.69 -1.29
CA PHE A 94 2.29 31.24 -0.86
C PHE A 94 2.34 30.38 0.41
N LEU A 95 3.31 29.47 0.52
CA LEU A 95 3.48 28.65 1.72
C LEU A 95 3.82 29.50 2.94
N ASP A 96 4.61 30.56 2.79
CA ASP A 96 4.92 31.50 3.86
C ASP A 96 3.68 32.29 4.31
N ILE A 97 2.83 32.69 3.36
CA ILE A 97 1.53 33.32 3.65
C ILE A 97 0.62 32.35 4.42
N LEU A 98 0.51 31.10 3.95
CA LEU A 98 -0.26 30.06 4.63
C LEU A 98 0.24 29.83 6.05
N TYR A 99 1.56 29.71 6.23
CA TYR A 99 2.18 29.50 7.54
C TYR A 99 1.82 30.62 8.52
N LYS A 100 1.86 31.88 8.07
CA LYS A 100 1.45 33.04 8.87
C LYS A 100 -0.03 32.97 9.26
N GLU A 101 -0.92 32.55 8.36
CA GLU A 101 -2.34 32.39 8.69
C GLU A 101 -2.57 31.24 9.67
N PHE A 102 -1.88 30.10 9.53
CA PHE A 102 -1.97 29.01 10.48
C PHE A 102 -1.57 29.43 11.89
N ASN A 103 -0.57 30.31 12.04
CA ASN A 103 -0.16 30.85 13.34
C ASN A 103 -1.19 31.78 13.99
N LYS A 104 -2.14 32.33 13.21
CA LYS A 104 -3.23 33.16 13.74
C LYS A 104 -4.42 32.34 14.23
N LEU A 105 -4.50 31.06 13.87
CA LEU A 105 -5.59 30.19 14.29
C LEU A 105 -5.46 29.87 15.78
N SER A 106 -6.55 30.04 16.52
CA SER A 106 -6.63 29.74 17.95
C SER A 106 -6.46 28.23 18.25
N LYS A 107 -6.88 27.39 17.30
CA LYS A 107 -6.57 25.96 17.29
C LYS A 107 -5.14 25.77 16.80
N ARG A 108 -4.21 25.53 17.72
CA ARG A 108 -2.94 24.90 17.36
C ARG A 108 -3.26 23.56 16.68
N PRO A 109 -2.52 23.14 15.64
CA PRO A 109 -2.65 21.79 15.15
C PRO A 109 -2.59 20.88 16.37
N LYS A 110 -3.61 20.02 16.55
CA LYS A 110 -3.44 18.89 17.48
C LYS A 110 -2.08 18.34 17.08
N LYS A 111 -1.14 18.21 18.03
CA LYS A 111 -0.03 17.27 17.83
C LYS A 111 -0.75 16.02 17.40
N ILE A 112 -0.68 15.68 16.11
CA ILE A 112 -1.07 14.37 15.64
C ILE A 112 -0.16 13.52 16.51
N LYS A 113 -0.70 12.88 17.56
CA LYS A 113 0.02 11.83 18.25
C LYS A 113 0.51 10.98 17.10
N GLU A 114 1.84 10.95 16.91
CA GLU A 114 2.51 10.37 15.74
C GLU A 114 1.61 9.28 15.20
N GLU A 115 1.10 9.44 13.98
CA GLU A 115 0.22 8.45 13.39
C GLU A 115 0.90 7.11 13.65
N ILE A 116 0.34 6.32 14.57
CA ILE A 116 1.06 5.16 15.07
C ILE A 116 1.20 4.29 13.84
N ILE A 117 2.42 4.22 13.30
CA ILE A 117 2.73 3.41 12.13
C ILE A 117 2.58 1.98 12.60
N THR A 118 1.41 1.44 12.34
CA THR A 118 0.98 0.10 12.68
C THR A 118 1.17 -0.78 11.47
N THR A 119 1.61 -2.01 11.67
CA THR A 119 1.66 -2.99 10.59
C THR A 119 0.25 -3.49 10.33
N LYS A 120 -0.27 -3.25 9.13
CA LYS A 120 -1.63 -3.65 8.77
C LYS A 120 -1.65 -5.07 8.23
N VAL A 121 -2.39 -5.96 8.88
CA VAL A 121 -2.47 -7.38 8.55
C VAL A 121 -3.90 -7.76 8.23
N CYS A 122 -4.13 -8.57 7.20
CA CYS A 122 -5.46 -9.13 6.95
C CYS A 122 -5.43 -10.65 6.76
N LEU A 123 -6.51 -11.32 7.15
CA LEU A 123 -6.69 -12.76 6.96
C LEU A 123 -7.60 -13.00 5.76
N ILE A 124 -7.07 -13.67 4.73
CA ILE A 124 -7.79 -13.99 3.49
C ILE A 124 -7.83 -15.50 3.32
N GLY A 125 -8.96 -16.04 2.87
CA GLY A 125 -9.13 -17.47 2.61
C GLY A 125 -10.60 -17.82 2.41
N LYS A 126 -10.89 -18.99 1.81
CA LYS A 126 -12.28 -19.45 1.57
C LYS A 126 -13.08 -19.56 2.89
N PRO A 127 -14.42 -19.59 2.85
CA PRO A 127 -15.23 -19.84 4.05
C PRO A 127 -14.74 -21.08 4.82
N ASN A 128 -14.91 -21.07 6.15
CA ASN A 128 -14.65 -22.24 7.02
C ASN A 128 -13.22 -22.83 7.06
N VAL A 129 -12.22 -22.18 6.45
CA VAL A 129 -10.79 -22.53 6.63
C VAL A 129 -10.23 -22.26 8.02
N GLY A 130 -11.02 -21.72 8.95
CA GLY A 130 -10.60 -21.45 10.33
C GLY A 130 -9.96 -20.07 10.56
N LYS A 131 -10.26 -19.06 9.72
CA LYS A 131 -9.82 -17.65 9.93
C LYS A 131 -10.13 -17.15 11.34
N SER A 132 -11.34 -17.39 11.84
CA SER A 132 -11.77 -16.95 13.17
C SER A 132 -11.08 -17.72 14.30
N SER A 133 -10.85 -19.02 14.13
CA SER A 133 -10.08 -19.82 15.08
C SER A 133 -8.65 -19.32 15.19
N ILE A 134 -7.99 -19.04 14.06
CA ILE A 134 -6.63 -18.47 14.03
C ILE A 134 -6.62 -17.10 14.71
N PHE A 135 -7.51 -16.19 14.29
CA PHE A 135 -7.56 -14.84 14.85
C PHE A 135 -7.78 -14.86 16.36
N ASN A 136 -8.74 -15.64 16.85
CA ASN A 136 -9.02 -15.78 18.29
C ASN A 136 -7.83 -16.37 19.05
N LYS A 137 -7.09 -17.30 18.42
CA LYS A 137 -5.89 -17.86 19.04
C LYS A 137 -4.77 -16.83 19.13
N LEU A 138 -4.57 -16.03 18.09
CA LEU A 138 -3.56 -14.97 18.06
C LEU A 138 -3.83 -13.88 19.10
N ILE A 139 -5.08 -13.41 19.23
CA ILE A 139 -5.42 -12.38 20.23
C ILE A 139 -5.37 -12.90 21.67
N GLY A 140 -5.41 -14.22 21.86
CA GLY A 140 -5.33 -14.87 23.17
C GLY A 140 -3.93 -15.32 23.57
N GLU A 141 -2.89 -14.95 22.82
CA GLU A 141 -1.50 -15.22 23.22
C GLU A 141 -1.07 -14.29 24.37
N ASP A 142 -0.32 -14.82 25.34
CA ASP A 142 0.14 -14.06 26.54
C ASP A 142 0.92 -12.78 26.19
N LYS A 143 1.56 -12.76 25.01
CA LYS A 143 2.37 -11.65 24.52
C LYS A 143 1.56 -10.59 23.76
N VAL A 144 0.25 -10.76 23.64
CA VAL A 144 -0.64 -9.89 22.88
C VAL A 144 -1.53 -9.09 23.83
N ILE A 145 -1.53 -7.78 23.65
CA ILE A 145 -2.43 -6.86 24.34
C ILE A 145 -3.36 -6.24 23.31
N VAL A 146 -4.67 -6.43 23.47
CA VAL A 146 -5.69 -5.82 22.60
C VAL A 146 -5.99 -4.40 23.09
N SER A 147 -6.03 -3.43 22.18
CA SER A 147 -6.36 -2.04 22.52
C SER A 147 -7.86 -1.78 22.38
N ASP A 148 -8.48 -1.28 23.46
CA ASP A 148 -9.89 -0.84 23.46
C ASP A 148 -10.07 0.60 22.94
N ILE A 149 -8.99 1.26 22.50
CA ILE A 149 -9.02 2.67 22.16
C ILE A 149 -9.66 2.84 20.77
N ALA A 150 -10.97 3.08 20.76
CA ALA A 150 -11.69 3.56 19.60
C ALA A 150 -11.17 4.96 19.20
N HIS A 151 -10.14 4.99 18.36
CA HIS A 151 -9.68 6.24 17.75
C HIS A 151 -10.68 6.66 16.67
N THR A 152 -11.21 7.87 16.83
CA THR A 152 -12.36 8.47 16.14
C THR A 152 -12.19 8.78 14.64
N THR A 153 -11.34 8.05 13.93
CA THR A 153 -11.21 8.11 12.46
C THR A 153 -10.78 6.77 11.82
N ARG A 154 -10.88 5.63 12.53
CA ARG A 154 -10.53 4.31 11.99
C ARG A 154 -11.76 3.41 11.83
N GLU A 155 -11.75 2.56 10.82
CA GLU A 155 -12.89 1.73 10.43
C GLU A 155 -13.39 0.90 11.63
N PRO A 156 -14.71 0.82 11.87
CA PRO A 156 -15.29 0.21 13.10
C PRO A 156 -15.09 -1.30 13.23
N PHE A 157 -14.28 -1.91 12.37
CA PHE A 157 -14.14 -3.35 12.21
C PHE A 157 -12.69 -3.83 12.34
N ASP A 158 -11.74 -2.95 12.60
CA ASP A 158 -10.33 -3.30 12.79
C ASP A 158 -10.03 -3.68 14.25
N THR A 159 -9.01 -4.51 14.47
CA THR A 159 -8.52 -4.83 15.83
C THR A 159 -7.06 -4.41 15.95
N ASP A 160 -6.80 -3.44 16.83
CA ASP A 160 -5.46 -3.01 17.19
C ASP A 160 -4.89 -3.90 18.30
N ILE A 161 -3.68 -4.41 18.08
CA ILE A 161 -2.94 -5.18 19.06
C ILE A 161 -1.52 -4.66 19.24
N GLU A 162 -0.96 -4.91 20.41
CA GLU A 162 0.45 -4.75 20.72
C GLU A 162 1.07 -6.11 21.02
N TYR A 163 2.14 -6.47 20.32
CA TYR A 163 2.87 -7.72 20.48
C TYR A 163 4.27 -7.45 21.03
N ASP A 164 4.63 -8.08 22.14
CA ASP A 164 5.99 -8.04 22.68
C ASP A 164 6.88 -9.11 22.01
N TYR A 165 7.91 -8.64 21.31
CA TYR A 165 8.93 -9.49 20.71
C TYR A 165 10.32 -8.96 21.09
N GLU A 166 11.12 -9.80 21.75
CA GLU A 166 12.48 -9.47 22.19
C GLU A 166 12.56 -8.16 23.02
N GLY A 167 11.54 -7.88 23.83
CA GLY A 167 11.46 -6.69 24.69
C GLY A 167 11.04 -5.41 23.95
N LYS A 168 10.60 -5.53 22.69
CA LYS A 168 10.08 -4.43 21.88
C LYS A 168 8.60 -4.64 21.61
N LYS A 169 7.82 -3.57 21.82
CA LYS A 169 6.38 -3.54 21.56
C LYS A 169 6.12 -3.18 20.10
N HIS A 170 5.51 -4.11 19.37
CA HIS A 170 5.13 -3.94 17.97
C HIS A 170 3.63 -3.74 17.85
N LYS A 171 3.21 -2.67 17.18
CA LYS A 171 1.79 -2.38 16.96
C LYS A 171 1.34 -2.94 15.63
N ILE A 172 0.31 -3.77 15.68
CA ILE A 172 -0.25 -4.50 14.54
C ILE A 172 -1.75 -4.24 14.52
N THR A 173 -2.29 -3.91 13.36
CA THR A 173 -3.73 -3.71 13.15
C THR A 173 -4.23 -4.81 12.24
N PHE A 174 -5.14 -5.64 12.74
CA PHE A 174 -5.87 -6.57 11.90
C PHE A 174 -7.04 -5.86 11.24
N ILE A 175 -7.07 -5.84 9.90
CA ILE A 175 -8.10 -5.15 9.13
C ILE A 175 -9.33 -6.04 8.93
N ASP A 176 -10.53 -5.46 8.98
CA ASP A 176 -11.84 -6.09 8.70
C ASP A 176 -12.06 -7.39 9.52
N THR A 177 -11.75 -7.31 10.82
CA THR A 177 -12.01 -8.40 11.77
C THR A 177 -13.49 -8.64 12.03
N ALA A 178 -14.39 -7.72 11.64
CA ALA A 178 -15.82 -7.92 11.83
C ALA A 178 -16.40 -9.02 10.95
N GLY A 179 -15.84 -9.27 9.75
CA GLY A 179 -16.18 -10.45 8.96
C GLY A 179 -15.78 -11.76 9.65
N ILE A 180 -14.69 -11.74 10.41
CA ILE A 180 -14.16 -12.87 11.18
C ILE A 180 -14.99 -13.09 12.45
N ARG A 181 -15.36 -12.02 13.18
CA ARG A 181 -16.16 -12.08 14.42
C ARG A 181 -17.63 -12.42 14.16
N ARG A 182 -18.23 -11.97 13.04
CA ARG A 182 -19.64 -12.26 12.69
C ARG A 182 -19.88 -13.68 12.17
N LYS A 183 -18.94 -14.26 11.41
CA LYS A 183 -19.07 -15.63 10.87
C LYS A 183 -18.97 -16.73 11.93
N ALA A 184 -18.66 -16.41 13.17
CA ALA A 184 -18.81 -17.34 14.29
C ALA A 184 -20.29 -17.60 14.65
N LYS A 185 -21.26 -16.87 14.06
CA LYS A 185 -22.69 -16.97 14.43
C LYS A 185 -23.67 -17.17 13.28
N VAL A 186 -23.29 -17.04 12.00
CA VAL A 186 -24.24 -17.15 10.87
C VAL A 186 -23.61 -17.83 9.67
N ASP A 187 -24.23 -18.95 9.26
CA ASP A 187 -23.93 -19.65 8.01
C ASP A 187 -24.50 -18.90 6.80
N GLY A 188 -23.74 -18.94 5.71
CA GLY A 188 -24.25 -18.82 4.35
C GLY A 188 -24.98 -17.51 4.02
N TYR A 189 -24.23 -16.55 3.47
CA TYR A 189 -24.58 -15.72 2.29
C TYR A 189 -23.53 -14.60 2.21
N LEU A 190 -23.07 -14.27 0.99
CA LEU A 190 -22.43 -13.01 0.52
C LEU A 190 -21.34 -13.34 -0.53
N GLU A 191 -21.75 -13.72 -1.75
CA GLU A 191 -20.82 -14.12 -2.82
C GLU A 191 -20.40 -12.99 -3.78
N ARG A 192 -20.89 -11.75 -3.63
CA ARG A 192 -20.41 -10.60 -4.43
C ARG A 192 -19.83 -9.46 -3.60
N THR A 193 -20.53 -9.04 -2.56
CA THR A 193 -20.05 -8.06 -1.58
C THR A 193 -18.82 -8.55 -0.80
N GLY A 194 -18.68 -9.87 -0.61
CA GLY A 194 -17.51 -10.46 0.03
C GLY A 194 -16.22 -10.32 -0.78
N ILE A 195 -16.29 -10.38 -2.11
CA ILE A 195 -15.13 -10.23 -3.00
C ILE A 195 -14.66 -8.78 -3.01
N GLN A 196 -15.58 -7.82 -3.19
CA GLN A 196 -15.25 -6.40 -3.20
C GLN A 196 -14.62 -5.97 -1.88
N ARG A 197 -15.19 -6.39 -0.74
CA ARG A 197 -14.60 -6.18 0.58
C ARG A 197 -13.22 -6.83 0.71
N SER A 198 -13.03 -8.06 0.21
CA SER A 198 -11.72 -8.71 0.23
C SER A 198 -10.68 -7.91 -0.56
N ILE A 199 -11.05 -7.32 -1.69
CA ILE A 199 -10.17 -6.46 -2.48
C ILE A 199 -9.81 -5.18 -1.72
N GLU A 200 -10.78 -4.52 -1.10
CA GLU A 200 -10.56 -3.32 -0.26
C GLU A 200 -9.60 -3.63 0.89
N THR A 201 -9.88 -4.70 1.65
CA THR A 201 -9.04 -5.17 2.75
C THR A 201 -7.61 -5.50 2.30
N ILE A 202 -7.45 -6.15 1.14
CA ILE A 202 -6.13 -6.43 0.54
C ILE A 202 -5.41 -5.12 0.18
N VAL A 203 -6.11 -4.12 -0.36
CA VAL A 203 -5.51 -2.83 -0.75
C VAL A 203 -5.00 -2.07 0.47
N HIS A 204 -5.71 -2.15 1.59
CA HIS A 204 -5.36 -1.43 2.82
C HIS A 204 -4.37 -2.17 3.73
N SER A 205 -4.07 -3.45 3.49
CA SER A 205 -3.10 -4.23 4.28
C SER A 205 -1.66 -4.10 3.77
N ASP A 206 -0.69 -4.31 4.66
CA ASP A 206 0.74 -4.45 4.32
C ASP A 206 1.09 -5.92 4.09
N ILE A 207 0.54 -6.79 4.95
CA ILE A 207 0.75 -8.23 4.96
C ILE A 207 -0.60 -8.95 4.88
N ILE A 208 -0.65 -9.97 4.03
CA ILE A 208 -1.80 -10.86 3.85
C ILE A 208 -1.43 -12.22 4.43
N LEU A 209 -2.25 -12.72 5.35
CA LEU A 209 -2.23 -14.11 5.77
C LEU A 209 -3.20 -14.88 4.87
N LEU A 210 -2.66 -15.57 3.85
CA LEU A 210 -3.44 -16.42 2.96
C LEU A 210 -3.65 -17.77 3.63
N ILE A 211 -4.86 -18.02 4.11
CA ILE A 211 -5.20 -19.21 4.88
C ILE A 211 -5.82 -20.26 3.97
N LEU A 212 -5.15 -21.41 3.91
CA LEU A 212 -5.55 -22.61 3.21
C LEU A 212 -5.95 -23.68 4.24
N ASP A 213 -6.83 -24.58 3.82
CA ASP A 213 -7.19 -25.76 4.60
C ASP A 213 -6.22 -26.91 4.28
N GLY A 214 -5.47 -27.39 5.27
CA GLY A 214 -4.51 -28.47 5.11
C GLY A 214 -5.13 -29.87 5.04
N SER A 215 -6.41 -30.03 5.36
CA SER A 215 -7.12 -31.31 5.23
C SER A 215 -7.81 -31.49 3.87
N GLU A 216 -7.73 -30.50 2.99
CA GLU A 216 -8.41 -30.50 1.69
C GLU A 216 -7.43 -30.15 0.57
N THR A 217 -7.80 -30.48 -0.67
CA THR A 217 -7.05 -30.04 -1.85
C THR A 217 -7.28 -28.55 -2.13
N ILE A 218 -6.32 -27.90 -2.79
CA ILE A 218 -6.44 -26.48 -3.16
C ILE A 218 -7.57 -26.33 -4.17
N SER A 219 -8.57 -25.52 -3.82
CA SER A 219 -9.77 -25.33 -4.64
C SER A 219 -9.59 -24.21 -5.68
N SER A 220 -10.50 -24.14 -6.64
CA SER A 220 -10.59 -23.01 -7.58
C SER A 220 -10.79 -21.67 -6.89
N GLN A 221 -11.53 -21.65 -5.77
CA GLN A 221 -11.75 -20.44 -4.97
C GLN A 221 -10.45 -19.97 -4.30
N ASP A 222 -9.62 -20.90 -3.81
CA ASP A 222 -8.31 -20.57 -3.24
C ASP A 222 -7.39 -19.94 -4.30
N MET A 223 -7.35 -20.53 -5.50
CA MET A 223 -6.59 -19.99 -6.64
C MET A 223 -7.07 -18.59 -7.05
N GLN A 224 -8.38 -18.35 -7.08
CA GLN A 224 -8.96 -17.03 -7.36
C GLN A 224 -8.52 -15.99 -6.33
N LEU A 225 -8.56 -16.33 -5.03
CA LEU A 225 -8.08 -15.45 -3.97
C LEU A 225 -6.57 -15.17 -4.13
N GLY A 226 -5.77 -16.19 -4.43
CA GLY A 226 -4.34 -16.03 -4.71
C GLY A 226 -4.06 -15.08 -5.88
N GLY A 227 -4.85 -15.15 -6.95
CA GLY A 227 -4.73 -14.26 -8.11
C GLY A 227 -5.10 -12.79 -7.82
N LEU A 228 -5.99 -12.53 -6.85
CA LEU A 228 -6.29 -11.16 -6.40
C LEU A 228 -5.09 -10.51 -5.71
N ILE A 229 -4.31 -11.31 -4.97
CA ILE A 229 -3.14 -10.85 -4.21
C ILE A 229 -2.00 -10.42 -5.14
N GLU A 230 -1.75 -11.18 -6.22
CA GLU A 230 -0.67 -10.94 -7.19
C GLU A 230 -0.61 -9.48 -7.66
N LYS A 231 -1.77 -8.89 -7.95
CA LYS A 231 -1.89 -7.58 -8.59
C LYS A 231 -1.55 -6.40 -7.68
N LYS A 232 -1.35 -6.60 -6.37
CA LYS A 232 -1.29 -5.51 -5.38
C LYS A 232 0.05 -5.34 -4.68
N SER A 233 1.06 -6.14 -5.05
CA SER A 233 2.43 -6.09 -4.48
C SER A 233 2.45 -6.05 -2.93
N LYS A 234 1.54 -6.82 -2.33
CA LYS A 234 1.43 -7.00 -0.88
C LYS A 234 2.35 -8.11 -0.41
N SER A 235 2.83 -8.00 0.82
CA SER A 235 3.58 -9.09 1.44
C SER A 235 2.60 -10.21 1.81
N VAL A 236 3.05 -11.46 1.72
CA VAL A 236 2.18 -12.62 1.88
C VAL A 236 2.86 -13.66 2.74
N ILE A 237 2.09 -14.23 3.66
CA ILE A 237 2.44 -15.42 4.44
C ILE A 237 1.32 -16.42 4.19
N ILE A 238 1.68 -17.61 3.72
CA ILE A 238 0.71 -18.69 3.48
C ILE A 238 0.58 -19.49 4.77
N ILE A 239 -0.64 -19.66 5.23
CA ILE A 239 -1.00 -20.41 6.43
C ILE A 239 -1.75 -21.65 6.01
N VAL A 240 -1.16 -22.83 6.18
CA VAL A 240 -1.83 -24.12 6.02
C VAL A 240 -2.41 -24.48 7.39
N ASN A 241 -3.71 -24.26 7.56
CA ASN A 241 -4.44 -24.48 8.80
C ASN A 241 -5.00 -25.92 8.90
N LYS A 242 -5.55 -26.27 10.05
CA LYS A 242 -6.10 -27.61 10.36
C LYS A 242 -5.08 -28.74 10.24
N TRP A 243 -3.80 -28.42 10.44
CA TRP A 243 -2.71 -29.39 10.36
C TRP A 243 -2.76 -30.45 11.47
N ASP A 244 -3.61 -30.26 12.48
CA ASP A 244 -3.96 -31.27 13.49
C ASP A 244 -4.75 -32.46 12.92
N LEU A 245 -5.37 -32.31 11.74
CA LEU A 245 -6.11 -33.37 11.06
C LEU A 245 -5.21 -34.25 10.18
N THR A 246 -3.96 -33.87 9.98
CA THR A 246 -3.00 -34.59 9.15
C THR A 246 -2.39 -35.75 9.95
N GLU A 247 -2.43 -36.96 9.40
CA GLU A 247 -1.85 -38.17 10.00
C GLU A 247 -0.30 -38.16 9.95
N ASP A 248 0.29 -37.63 8.87
CA ASP A 248 1.75 -37.49 8.71
C ASP A 248 2.24 -36.07 8.99
N ASN A 249 3.08 -35.94 10.01
CA ASN A 249 3.70 -34.67 10.42
C ASN A 249 5.19 -34.57 10.05
N GLY A 250 5.70 -35.53 9.29
CA GLY A 250 7.08 -35.60 8.85
C GLY A 250 7.47 -34.47 7.90
N ASP A 251 8.77 -34.17 7.87
CA ASP A 251 9.30 -33.10 7.01
C ASP A 251 9.18 -33.43 5.52
N ALA A 252 9.18 -34.71 5.15
CA ALA A 252 8.94 -35.15 3.78
C ALA A 252 7.55 -34.71 3.30
N TYR A 253 6.50 -35.05 4.06
CA TYR A 253 5.13 -34.68 3.72
C TYR A 253 4.91 -33.15 3.73
N ARG A 254 5.50 -32.44 4.69
CA ARG A 254 5.47 -30.96 4.69
C ARG A 254 6.10 -30.38 3.43
N ASN A 255 7.21 -30.94 2.96
CA ASN A 255 7.86 -30.47 1.74
C ASN A 255 7.02 -30.80 0.50
N GLU A 256 6.37 -31.96 0.46
CA GLU A 256 5.40 -32.29 -0.60
C GLU A 256 4.26 -31.26 -0.66
N VAL A 257 3.64 -30.96 0.49
CA VAL A 257 2.57 -29.96 0.56
C VAL A 257 3.08 -28.57 0.17
N LYS A 258 4.29 -28.17 0.55
CA LYS A 258 4.89 -26.90 0.08
C LYS A 258 5.02 -26.85 -1.44
N GLN A 259 5.51 -27.93 -2.06
CA GLN A 259 5.65 -27.98 -3.52
C GLN A 259 4.29 -27.92 -4.21
N MET A 260 3.29 -28.60 -3.67
CA MET A 260 1.91 -28.55 -4.14
C MET A 260 1.31 -27.15 -4.01
N VAL A 261 1.55 -26.44 -2.89
CA VAL A 261 1.11 -25.05 -2.72
C VAL A 261 1.79 -24.13 -3.76
N TYR A 262 3.11 -24.20 -3.92
CA TYR A 262 3.81 -23.34 -4.88
C TYR A 262 3.48 -23.67 -6.34
N SER A 263 3.09 -24.90 -6.66
CA SER A 263 2.64 -25.23 -8.02
C SER A 263 1.30 -24.57 -8.36
N HIS A 264 0.40 -24.42 -7.37
CA HIS A 264 -0.88 -23.71 -7.52
C HIS A 264 -0.74 -22.18 -7.41
N PHE A 265 0.25 -21.70 -6.65
CA PHE A 265 0.54 -20.28 -6.44
C PHE A 265 1.96 -19.90 -6.87
N PRO A 266 2.34 -20.08 -8.14
CA PRO A 266 3.72 -19.83 -8.60
C PRO A 266 4.13 -18.37 -8.45
N HIS A 267 3.17 -17.44 -8.45
CA HIS A 267 3.38 -16.01 -8.23
C HIS A 267 3.60 -15.62 -6.76
N LEU A 268 3.44 -16.57 -5.83
CA LEU A 268 3.63 -16.39 -4.38
C LEU A 268 4.81 -17.23 -3.84
N ASP A 269 5.71 -17.70 -4.70
CA ASP A 269 6.89 -18.51 -4.35
C ASP A 269 7.83 -17.88 -3.29
N PHE A 270 7.76 -16.56 -3.13
CA PHE A 270 8.48 -15.81 -2.10
C PHE A 270 7.84 -15.88 -0.70
N SER A 271 6.62 -16.40 -0.59
CA SER A 271 5.81 -16.36 0.62
C SER A 271 6.17 -17.53 1.53
N PRO A 272 6.54 -17.30 2.81
CA PRO A 272 6.73 -18.40 3.74
C PRO A 272 5.42 -19.16 3.96
N ILE A 273 5.53 -20.48 4.07
CA ILE A 273 4.42 -21.39 4.40
C ILE A 273 4.55 -21.82 5.87
N LEU A 274 3.53 -21.55 6.66
CA LEU A 274 3.42 -22.01 8.05
C LEU A 274 2.32 -23.07 8.16
N PHE A 275 2.64 -24.20 8.80
CA PHE A 275 1.70 -25.27 9.11
C PHE A 275 1.24 -25.12 10.56
N ILE A 276 -0.05 -24.85 10.77
CA ILE A 276 -0.61 -24.51 12.08
C ILE A 276 -1.99 -25.14 12.29
N SER A 277 -2.45 -25.14 13.53
CA SER A 277 -3.86 -25.39 13.86
C SER A 277 -4.41 -24.26 14.71
N GLY A 278 -5.35 -23.50 14.15
CA GLY A 278 -6.10 -22.50 14.91
C GLY A 278 -7.02 -23.11 15.97
N LYS A 279 -7.36 -24.40 15.85
CA LYS A 279 -8.22 -25.10 16.82
C LYS A 279 -7.43 -25.52 18.07
N THR A 280 -6.31 -26.20 17.89
CA THR A 280 -5.49 -26.71 19.01
C THR A 280 -4.47 -25.68 19.48
N GLY A 281 -4.14 -24.69 18.65
CA GLY A 281 -3.05 -23.76 18.87
C GLY A 281 -1.70 -24.23 18.34
N TYR A 282 -1.63 -25.42 17.73
CA TYR A 282 -0.38 -25.97 17.18
C TYR A 282 0.34 -24.95 16.31
N ARG A 283 1.57 -24.59 16.72
CA ARG A 283 2.50 -23.68 16.02
C ARG A 283 1.98 -22.27 15.70
N THR A 284 0.86 -21.85 16.28
CA THR A 284 0.27 -20.51 16.06
C THR A 284 1.19 -19.36 16.47
N GLN A 285 2.01 -19.57 17.51
CA GLN A 285 3.00 -18.62 18.02
C GLN A 285 4.09 -18.21 16.99
N GLN A 286 4.21 -18.92 15.87
CA GLN A 286 5.15 -18.59 14.80
C GLN A 286 4.64 -17.48 13.87
N ILE A 287 3.34 -17.17 13.91
CA ILE A 287 2.72 -16.20 13.01
C ILE A 287 3.26 -14.79 13.26
N PHE A 288 3.23 -14.30 14.51
CA PHE A 288 3.74 -12.95 14.81
C PHE A 288 5.23 -12.76 14.49
N PRO A 289 6.15 -13.65 14.91
CA PRO A 289 7.55 -13.55 14.50
C PRO A 289 7.73 -13.52 12.97
N THR A 290 6.92 -14.27 12.23
CA THR A 290 6.98 -14.28 10.76
C THR A 290 6.44 -12.98 10.16
N ILE A 291 5.38 -12.40 10.72
CA ILE A 291 4.88 -11.06 10.36
C ILE A 291 5.98 -10.01 10.55
N LEU A 292 6.66 -10.03 11.70
CA LEU A 292 7.74 -9.08 12.03
C LEU A 292 8.92 -9.19 11.06
N LYS A 293 9.39 -10.42 10.78
CA LYS A 293 10.45 -10.65 9.78
C LYS A 293 10.04 -10.22 8.38
N THR A 294 8.77 -10.43 8.03
CA THR A 294 8.24 -10.05 6.70
C THR A 294 8.14 -8.54 6.55
N ILE A 295 7.72 -7.80 7.59
CA ILE A 295 7.67 -6.33 7.53
C ILE A 295 9.08 -5.72 7.52
N GLU A 296 10.02 -6.30 8.26
CA GLU A 296 11.43 -5.91 8.20
C GLU A 296 11.98 -6.08 6.79
N ALA A 297 11.79 -7.27 6.19
CA ALA A 297 12.19 -7.56 4.82
C ALA A 297 11.53 -6.62 3.79
N ARG A 298 10.25 -6.27 3.99
CA ARG A 298 9.50 -5.33 3.14
C ARG A 298 10.08 -3.91 3.17
N LYS A 299 10.71 -3.53 4.29
CA LYS A 299 11.31 -2.21 4.53
C LYS A 299 12.81 -2.14 4.20
N THR A 300 13.43 -3.26 3.84
CA THR A 300 14.87 -3.33 3.56
C THR A 300 15.30 -2.31 2.51
N GLN A 301 16.19 -1.41 2.91
CA GLN A 301 16.87 -0.45 2.03
C GLN A 301 18.33 -0.90 1.83
N ILE A 302 18.71 -1.12 0.57
CA ILE A 302 20.07 -1.52 0.18
C ILE A 302 20.84 -0.27 -0.25
N THR A 303 22.10 -0.17 0.18
CA THR A 303 22.99 0.93 -0.23
C THR A 303 23.36 0.82 -1.71
N GLU A 304 23.54 1.96 -2.38
CA GLU A 304 23.88 1.98 -3.82
C GLU A 304 25.17 1.19 -4.11
N ASN A 305 26.16 1.25 -3.21
CA ASN A 305 27.41 0.50 -3.33
C ASN A 305 27.18 -1.02 -3.23
N ALA A 306 26.41 -1.48 -2.24
CA ALA A 306 26.13 -2.91 -2.08
C ALA A 306 25.36 -3.48 -3.28
N LEU A 307 24.43 -2.69 -3.84
CA LEU A 307 23.64 -3.05 -5.01
C LEU A 307 24.47 -3.05 -6.31
N SER A 308 25.38 -2.07 -6.45
CA SER A 308 26.31 -1.99 -7.59
C SER A 308 27.29 -3.17 -7.60
N LYS A 309 27.85 -3.53 -6.43
CA LYS A 309 28.71 -4.73 -6.29
C LYS A 309 27.92 -6.01 -6.56
N PHE A 310 26.67 -6.07 -6.11
CA PHE A 310 25.78 -7.20 -6.36
C PHE A 310 25.54 -7.42 -7.86
N ILE A 311 25.09 -6.39 -8.58
CA ILE A 311 24.77 -6.52 -10.01
C ILE A 311 26.01 -6.86 -10.83
N ALA A 312 27.16 -6.26 -10.51
CA ALA A 312 28.43 -6.55 -11.18
C ALA A 312 28.86 -8.02 -10.99
N ARG A 313 28.68 -8.57 -9.78
CA ARG A 313 29.00 -9.98 -9.49
C ARG A 313 28.12 -10.94 -10.30
N ILE A 314 26.79 -10.77 -10.25
CA ILE A 314 25.88 -11.73 -10.88
C ILE A 314 25.94 -11.68 -12.42
N THR A 315 26.17 -10.49 -12.99
CA THR A 315 26.32 -10.33 -14.45
C THR A 315 27.62 -10.91 -14.99
N LYS A 316 28.68 -10.96 -14.16
CA LYS A 316 29.94 -11.64 -14.49
C LYS A 316 29.77 -13.17 -14.52
N THR A 317 29.04 -13.73 -13.56
CA THR A 317 28.81 -15.18 -13.46
C THR A 317 27.81 -15.69 -14.49
N HIS A 318 26.73 -14.95 -14.73
CA HIS A 318 25.68 -15.36 -15.68
C HIS A 318 25.25 -14.16 -16.53
N LYS A 319 25.61 -14.17 -17.81
CA LYS A 319 25.33 -13.05 -18.72
C LYS A 319 23.86 -13.02 -19.15
N PRO A 320 23.29 -11.83 -19.44
CA PRO A 320 21.94 -11.69 -19.98
C PRO A 320 21.71 -12.53 -21.23
N SER A 321 20.69 -13.39 -21.20
CA SER A 321 20.19 -14.08 -22.39
C SER A 321 19.67 -13.05 -23.41
N ARG A 322 19.89 -13.30 -24.71
CA ARG A 322 19.31 -12.45 -25.78
C ARG A 322 17.77 -12.51 -25.68
N GLY A 323 17.13 -11.35 -25.70
CA GLY A 323 15.67 -11.23 -25.84
C GLY A 323 15.23 -11.22 -27.31
N LYS A 324 14.14 -10.49 -27.63
CA LYS A 324 13.62 -10.34 -29.01
C LYS A 324 14.48 -9.47 -29.96
N GLY A 325 15.69 -9.08 -29.56
CA GLY A 325 16.57 -8.18 -30.32
C GLY A 325 17.88 -8.84 -30.76
N THR A 326 18.52 -8.29 -31.80
CA THR A 326 19.78 -8.82 -32.37
C THR A 326 21.02 -8.55 -31.51
N LYS A 327 20.96 -7.53 -30.63
CA LYS A 327 22.09 -7.11 -29.78
C LYS A 327 21.99 -7.73 -28.37
N GLN A 328 23.13 -8.13 -27.81
CA GLN A 328 23.18 -8.61 -26.43
C GLN A 328 22.73 -7.50 -25.46
N PRO A 329 21.87 -7.82 -24.47
CA PRO A 329 21.46 -6.85 -23.48
C PRO A 329 22.65 -6.43 -22.62
N LYS A 330 22.85 -5.11 -22.48
CA LYS A 330 23.86 -4.56 -21.59
C LYS A 330 23.17 -3.87 -20.42
N ILE A 331 23.45 -4.35 -19.22
CA ILE A 331 23.02 -3.70 -17.98
C ILE A 331 23.98 -2.55 -17.71
N LEU A 332 23.42 -1.36 -17.49
CA LEU A 332 24.15 -0.11 -17.26
C LEU A 332 24.18 0.26 -15.78
N GLY A 333 23.17 -0.17 -15.02
CA GLY A 333 23.09 0.11 -13.59
C GLY A 333 21.87 -0.53 -12.95
N PHE A 334 21.87 -0.53 -11.63
CA PHE A 334 20.78 -1.07 -10.82
C PHE A 334 20.62 -0.24 -9.55
N LYS A 335 19.42 0.28 -9.31
CA LYS A 335 19.12 1.14 -8.16
C LYS A 335 17.85 0.67 -7.45
N GLN A 336 17.80 0.80 -6.13
CA GLN A 336 16.55 0.73 -5.38
C GLN A 336 15.93 2.13 -5.36
N ILE A 337 14.65 2.22 -5.74
CA ILE A 337 13.90 3.49 -5.87
C ILE A 337 12.72 3.57 -4.91
N GLY A 338 12.44 2.51 -4.15
CA GLY A 338 11.37 2.48 -3.17
C GLY A 338 11.51 1.30 -2.20
N VAL A 339 10.85 1.46 -1.06
CA VAL A 339 10.62 0.46 -0.02
C VAL A 339 9.12 0.34 0.20
N GLU A 340 8.67 -0.77 0.80
CA GLU A 340 7.24 -1.03 1.08
C GLU A 340 6.29 -1.10 -0.14
N PRO A 341 6.55 -1.94 -1.15
CA PRO A 341 7.55 -3.01 -1.18
C PRO A 341 8.89 -2.57 -1.80
N PRO A 342 9.92 -3.42 -1.79
CA PRO A 342 11.20 -3.13 -2.46
C PRO A 342 11.02 -2.95 -3.97
N ILE A 343 11.24 -1.73 -4.46
CA ILE A 343 11.18 -1.40 -5.89
C ILE A 343 12.58 -1.10 -6.41
N PHE A 344 12.98 -1.82 -7.44
CA PHE A 344 14.25 -1.64 -8.12
C PHE A 344 14.06 -1.14 -9.55
N LYS A 345 15.02 -0.34 -10.02
CA LYS A 345 15.13 0.12 -11.40
C LYS A 345 16.40 -0.46 -12.02
N LEU A 346 16.21 -1.29 -13.04
CA LEU A 346 17.28 -1.88 -13.84
C LEU A 346 17.46 -1.09 -15.13
N PHE A 347 18.63 -0.51 -15.29
CA PHE A 347 18.98 0.28 -16.47
C PHE A 347 19.63 -0.61 -17.50
N ILE A 348 19.09 -0.65 -18.71
CA ILE A 348 19.62 -1.39 -19.86
C ILE A 348 19.91 -0.44 -21.02
N LYS A 349 20.86 -0.82 -21.88
CA LYS A 349 21.21 -0.02 -23.06
C LYS A 349 20.04 0.13 -24.02
N TYR A 350 19.91 1.32 -24.60
CA TYR A 350 18.91 1.63 -25.63
C TYR A 350 19.01 0.65 -26.82
N HIS A 351 17.85 0.34 -27.44
CA HIS A 351 17.67 -0.73 -28.44
C HIS A 351 18.04 -2.17 -28.00
N THR A 352 18.22 -2.44 -26.70
CA THR A 352 18.31 -3.81 -26.18
C THR A 352 17.04 -4.23 -25.45
N SER A 353 16.88 -5.54 -25.26
CA SER A 353 15.74 -6.13 -24.54
C SER A 353 16.22 -7.25 -23.64
N LEU A 354 15.78 -7.26 -22.39
CA LEU A 354 16.09 -8.31 -21.44
C LEU A 354 14.95 -9.33 -21.38
N HIS A 355 15.25 -10.62 -21.46
CA HIS A 355 14.23 -11.65 -21.31
C HIS A 355 13.74 -11.74 -19.85
N ARG A 356 12.47 -12.09 -19.63
CA ARG A 356 11.87 -12.16 -18.28
C ARG A 356 12.61 -13.14 -17.37
N SER A 357 13.09 -14.26 -17.90
CA SER A 357 13.87 -15.24 -17.12
C SER A 357 15.10 -14.63 -16.47
N TYR A 358 15.75 -13.65 -17.11
CA TYR A 358 16.91 -12.99 -16.51
C TYR A 358 16.52 -11.98 -15.42
N VAL A 359 15.34 -11.36 -15.54
CA VAL A 359 14.77 -10.54 -14.46
C VAL A 359 14.48 -11.43 -13.24
N ASN A 360 13.86 -12.59 -13.45
CA ASN A 360 13.60 -13.57 -12.38
C ASN A 360 14.92 -14.09 -11.77
N PHE A 361 15.97 -14.30 -12.58
CA PHE A 361 17.30 -14.63 -12.06
C PHE A 361 17.85 -13.54 -11.13
N ILE A 362 17.77 -12.26 -11.51
CA ILE A 362 18.19 -11.14 -10.65
C ILE A 362 17.37 -11.13 -9.36
N GLU A 363 16.05 -11.31 -9.46
CA GLU A 363 15.14 -11.37 -8.33
C GLU A 363 15.53 -12.48 -7.34
N ASN A 364 15.75 -13.70 -7.83
CA ASN A 364 16.17 -14.82 -7.00
C ASN A 364 17.51 -14.55 -6.31
N LYS A 365 18.48 -13.98 -7.03
CA LYS A 365 19.77 -13.58 -6.43
C LYS A 365 19.65 -12.45 -5.41
N LEU A 366 18.69 -11.54 -5.57
CA LEU A 366 18.38 -10.54 -4.56
C LEU A 366 17.83 -11.19 -3.30
N ARG A 367 16.89 -12.14 -3.43
CA ARG A 367 16.31 -12.89 -2.32
C ARG A 367 17.37 -13.65 -1.54
N GLU A 368 18.22 -14.40 -2.23
CA GLU A 368 19.33 -15.16 -1.63
C GLU A 368 20.28 -14.27 -0.81
N LYS A 369 20.59 -13.07 -1.30
CA LYS A 369 21.61 -12.21 -0.67
C LYS A 369 21.07 -11.29 0.42
N PHE A 370 19.88 -10.73 0.23
CA PHE A 370 19.35 -9.64 1.06
C PHE A 370 18.09 -10.04 1.84
N ASN A 371 17.65 -11.29 1.73
CA ASN A 371 16.55 -11.87 2.49
C ASN A 371 15.23 -11.07 2.40
N PHE A 372 14.56 -11.18 1.26
CA PHE A 372 13.24 -10.58 1.01
C PHE A 372 12.11 -11.57 1.35
N LEU A 373 12.12 -12.10 2.58
CA LEU A 373 11.13 -13.08 3.04
C LEU A 373 9.71 -12.52 2.99
N GLY A 374 8.79 -13.23 2.34
CA GLY A 374 7.37 -12.88 2.33
C GLY A 374 7.03 -11.57 1.61
N THR A 375 7.99 -10.93 0.93
CA THR A 375 7.77 -9.65 0.25
C THR A 375 8.02 -9.75 -1.25
N PRO A 376 7.12 -9.21 -2.10
CA PRO A 376 7.35 -9.16 -3.54
C PRO A 376 8.44 -8.14 -3.88
N ILE A 377 9.27 -8.47 -4.87
CA ILE A 377 10.29 -7.55 -5.40
C ILE A 377 9.79 -7.03 -6.74
N VAL A 378 9.78 -5.71 -6.92
CA VAL A 378 9.35 -5.10 -8.18
C VAL A 378 10.56 -4.58 -8.94
N ILE A 379 10.92 -5.21 -10.07
CA ILE A 379 12.01 -4.75 -10.95
C ILE A 379 11.44 -4.04 -12.18
N LYS A 380 11.61 -2.73 -12.24
CA LYS A 380 11.24 -1.88 -13.39
C LYS A 380 12.41 -1.77 -14.37
N LEU A 381 12.17 -2.06 -15.65
CA LEU A 381 13.17 -1.88 -16.70
C LEU A 381 13.16 -0.45 -17.24
N SER A 382 14.34 0.14 -17.40
CA SER A 382 14.51 1.47 -17.98
C SER A 382 15.59 1.43 -19.06
N LYS A 383 15.32 2.02 -20.23
CA LYS A 383 16.30 2.09 -21.32
C LYS A 383 17.04 3.43 -21.27
N LEU A 384 18.38 3.40 -21.37
CA LEU A 384 19.21 4.61 -21.44
C LEU A 384 20.06 4.64 -22.71
N LYS A 385 20.17 5.82 -23.33
CA LYS A 385 20.97 6.04 -24.55
C LYS A 385 22.48 5.95 -24.30
N LYS A 386 22.94 6.23 -23.09
CA LYS A 386 24.32 6.03 -22.61
C LYS A 386 24.30 5.23 -21.32
#